data_AF-A0A968JIK4-F1
#
_entry.id   AF-A0A968JIK4-F1
#
_cell.length_a   1.000
_cell.length_b   1.000
_cell.length_c   1.000
_cell.angle_alpha   90.00
_cell.angle_beta   90.00
_cell.angle_gamma   90.00
#
_symmetry.space_group_name_H-M   'P 1'
#
loop_
_entity.id
_entity.type
_entity.pdbx_description
1 polymer ?
#
loop_
_entity_poly.entity_id
_entity_poly.type
_entity_poly.pdbx_seq_one_letter_code
_entity_poly.pdbx_strand_id
1 'polypeptide(L)'
;MANHSFPDRKKVIANATKLLVFLTVFLATAFILFNLLSKRGGNRNYTNIPKEFHLTYMPADFKVNIDEENALAILSNPNRYKREFDKLVYDFNLSLLNHVANRMGLNSRMKQDIQKEYEAQHSYIRGMYYNDFVTIKDTTSVGYKTWYGTELMDATDYFNEVASKYTCFMVNLILVKVLETHNGTIAAKGSKVETPCGIALTEGLRPMVKRLQERAAIEDFSRSKGFVQERVEKSIAELATMEVTNTKALNRKLQTKMWGYAVSSTDVEMSATSHVKIGFDLSNHFSISVDTKGKMVAVTLPEPKILSMEVYPRVDKIDIGWLRELKSSDFNSDMKALADAFRQDVIQSEVFNQSKAQVAELMNTMLEPVVASLGKDYRLKVQFTGRNEDIEFNEASTSGSVVSRASSTGF
;
A
#
# COMPACT_ATOMS: atom_id res chain seq x y z
N MET A 1 92.26 -72.67 -27.91
CA MET A 1 91.96 -72.61 -26.46
C MET A 1 92.32 -71.22 -25.97
N ALA A 2 91.33 -70.33 -25.81
CA ALA A 2 91.56 -68.95 -25.39
C ALA A 2 91.29 -68.82 -23.88
N ASN A 3 92.34 -68.60 -23.09
CA ASN A 3 92.27 -68.33 -21.66
C ASN A 3 91.85 -66.88 -21.43
N HIS A 4 90.63 -66.66 -20.93
CA HIS A 4 90.23 -65.38 -20.35
C HIS A 4 90.80 -65.27 -18.94
N SER A 5 91.77 -64.37 -18.74
CA SER A 5 92.26 -64.00 -17.41
C SER A 5 91.24 -63.09 -16.72
N PHE A 6 90.64 -63.56 -15.62
CA PHE A 6 89.80 -62.74 -14.76
C PHE A 6 90.64 -61.63 -14.09
N PRO A 7 90.15 -60.39 -14.01
CA PRO A 7 90.83 -59.32 -13.30
C PRO A 7 90.82 -59.56 -11.79
N ASP A 8 91.96 -59.25 -11.18
CA ASP A 8 92.28 -59.43 -9.75
C ASP A 8 91.24 -58.78 -8.82
N ARG A 9 90.46 -59.63 -8.12
CA ARG A 9 89.34 -59.25 -7.23
C ARG A 9 89.74 -58.23 -6.16
N LYS A 10 91.01 -58.19 -5.74
CA LYS A 10 91.49 -57.24 -4.73
C LYS A 10 91.55 -55.80 -5.23
N LYS A 11 91.84 -55.57 -6.52
CA LYS A 11 91.86 -54.22 -7.12
C LYS A 11 90.46 -53.65 -7.33
N VAL A 12 89.48 -54.51 -7.62
CA VAL A 12 88.07 -54.08 -7.81
C VAL A 12 87.45 -53.63 -6.47
N ILE A 13 87.70 -54.36 -5.38
CA ILE A 13 87.17 -54.02 -4.04
C ILE A 13 87.80 -52.73 -3.49
N ALA A 14 89.11 -52.51 -3.73
CA ALA A 14 89.79 -51.29 -3.30
C ALA A 14 89.32 -50.04 -4.06
N ASN A 15 88.96 -50.18 -5.34
CA ASN A 15 88.40 -49.07 -6.11
C ASN A 15 86.93 -48.82 -5.78
N ALA A 16 86.15 -49.86 -5.48
CA ALA A 16 84.77 -49.73 -5.04
C ALA A 16 84.65 -49.02 -3.68
N THR A 17 85.54 -49.33 -2.72
CA THR A 17 85.57 -48.64 -1.42
C THR A 17 86.00 -47.18 -1.55
N LYS A 18 86.98 -46.86 -2.41
CA LYS A 18 87.34 -45.46 -2.70
C LYS A 18 86.19 -44.68 -3.35
N LEU A 19 85.46 -45.30 -4.27
CA LEU A 19 84.30 -44.67 -4.92
C LEU A 19 83.16 -44.41 -3.92
N LEU A 20 82.91 -45.36 -3.01
CA LEU A 20 81.85 -45.25 -2.00
C LEU A 20 82.17 -44.15 -0.96
N VAL A 21 83.44 -44.05 -0.54
CA VAL A 21 83.90 -42.94 0.32
C VAL A 21 83.77 -41.61 -0.40
N PHE A 22 84.17 -41.50 -1.67
CA PHE A 22 84.01 -40.27 -2.44
C PHE A 22 82.54 -39.84 -2.57
N LEU A 23 81.64 -40.80 -2.81
CA LEU A 23 80.22 -40.54 -2.99
C LEU A 23 79.55 -40.10 -1.68
N THR A 24 79.94 -40.70 -0.54
CA THR A 24 79.46 -40.27 0.78
C THR A 24 79.96 -38.87 1.16
N VAL A 25 81.22 -38.55 0.89
CA VAL A 25 81.77 -37.20 1.13
C VAL A 25 81.10 -36.17 0.22
N PHE A 26 80.84 -36.51 -1.04
CA PHE A 26 80.15 -35.63 -1.99
C PHE A 26 78.70 -35.36 -1.58
N LEU A 27 77.96 -36.39 -1.14
CA LEU A 27 76.59 -36.22 -0.63
C LEU A 27 76.55 -35.42 0.68
N ALA A 28 77.50 -35.63 1.59
CA ALA A 28 77.59 -34.87 2.83
C ALA A 28 77.93 -33.39 2.56
N THR A 29 78.88 -33.11 1.66
CA THR A 29 79.23 -31.75 1.25
C THR A 29 78.10 -31.08 0.49
N ALA A 30 77.40 -31.77 -0.41
CA ALA A 30 76.20 -31.26 -1.09
C ALA A 30 75.06 -30.96 -0.10
N PHE A 31 74.84 -31.81 0.90
CA PHE A 31 73.83 -31.58 1.94
C PHE A 31 74.18 -30.38 2.83
N ILE A 32 75.46 -30.23 3.20
CA ILE A 32 75.94 -29.07 3.97
C ILE A 32 75.84 -27.80 3.12
N LEU A 33 76.20 -27.84 1.83
CA LEU A 33 76.07 -26.70 0.91
C LEU A 33 74.61 -26.31 0.70
N PHE A 34 73.71 -27.28 0.53
CA PHE A 34 72.27 -27.05 0.43
C PHE A 34 71.77 -26.37 1.70
N ASN A 35 72.10 -26.90 2.88
CA ASN A 35 71.65 -26.31 4.14
C ASN A 35 72.27 -24.91 4.40
N LEU A 36 73.50 -24.66 3.95
CA LEU A 36 74.14 -23.33 4.00
C LEU A 36 73.54 -22.34 3.01
N LEU A 37 73.19 -22.76 1.79
CA LEU A 37 72.52 -21.94 0.78
C LEU A 37 71.05 -21.68 1.17
N SER A 38 70.35 -22.67 1.71
CA SER A 38 69.00 -22.52 2.25
C SER A 38 68.97 -21.60 3.47
N LYS A 39 70.01 -21.63 4.34
CA LYS A 39 70.13 -20.70 5.47
C LYS A 39 70.66 -19.30 5.09
N ARG A 40 71.36 -19.13 3.96
CA ARG A 40 71.78 -17.81 3.44
C ARG A 40 70.79 -17.20 2.43
N GLY A 41 69.80 -17.95 1.95
CA GLY A 41 68.74 -17.47 1.08
C GLY A 41 67.53 -16.86 1.79
N GLY A 42 67.52 -16.81 3.13
CA GLY A 42 66.44 -16.24 3.94
C GLY A 42 66.78 -14.86 4.51
N ASN A 43 66.77 -13.82 3.67
CA ASN A 43 66.51 -12.41 4.06
C ASN A 43 66.66 -11.46 2.86
N ARG A 44 65.83 -11.66 1.82
CA ARG A 44 65.44 -10.55 0.96
C ARG A 44 63.93 -10.38 1.09
N ASN A 45 63.56 -9.40 1.90
CA ASN A 45 62.22 -8.89 2.08
C ASN A 45 61.66 -8.33 0.75
N TYR A 46 61.23 -9.22 -0.14
CA TYR A 46 60.39 -8.89 -1.29
C TYR A 46 59.22 -9.88 -1.39
N THR A 47 58.58 -10.12 -0.25
CA THR A 47 57.14 -10.38 -0.26
C THR A 47 56.56 -9.42 0.76
N ASN A 48 56.24 -8.19 0.31
CA ASN A 48 55.07 -7.53 0.88
C ASN A 48 53.91 -8.47 0.55
N ILE A 49 53.67 -9.47 1.39
CA ILE A 49 52.38 -10.15 1.43
C ILE A 49 51.44 -9.02 1.85
N PRO A 50 50.62 -8.48 0.94
CA PRO A 50 49.74 -7.38 1.30
C PRO A 50 48.82 -7.91 2.39
N LYS A 51 48.71 -7.17 3.48
CA LYS A 51 47.80 -7.50 4.57
C LYS A 51 46.43 -7.73 3.97
N GLU A 52 45.91 -8.96 4.10
CA GLU A 52 44.53 -9.27 3.76
C GLU A 52 43.62 -8.19 4.35
N PHE A 53 42.77 -7.59 3.51
CA PHE A 53 41.89 -6.52 3.94
C PHE A 53 40.83 -7.08 4.88
N HIS A 54 41.10 -7.03 6.19
CA HIS A 54 40.19 -7.50 7.22
C HIS A 54 39.05 -6.50 7.44
N LEU A 55 37.89 -6.79 6.86
CA LEU A 55 36.67 -6.02 7.06
C LEU A 55 36.06 -6.27 8.44
N THR A 56 35.96 -5.21 9.24
CA THR A 56 35.18 -5.21 10.49
C THR A 56 33.93 -4.37 10.25
N TYR A 57 32.76 -5.01 10.25
CA TYR A 57 31.50 -4.32 9.99
C TYR A 57 31.10 -3.43 11.16
N MET A 58 30.79 -2.15 10.89
CA MET A 58 30.38 -1.16 11.88
C MET A 58 28.91 -0.80 11.70
N PRO A 59 28.09 -0.68 12.76
CA PRO A 59 26.71 -0.20 12.61
C PRO A 59 26.72 1.21 11.98
N ALA A 60 25.90 1.42 10.96
CA ALA A 60 25.69 2.72 10.35
C ALA A 60 24.21 2.87 10.01
N ASP A 61 23.64 4.04 10.26
CA ASP A 61 22.27 4.35 9.85
C ASP A 61 22.30 4.87 8.41
N PHE A 62 21.44 4.33 7.55
CA PHE A 62 21.28 4.83 6.20
C PHE A 62 20.58 6.20 6.23
N LYS A 63 21.34 7.26 5.93
CA LYS A 63 20.82 8.62 5.82
C LYS A 63 20.87 9.06 4.38
N VAL A 64 19.72 9.09 3.73
CA VAL A 64 19.55 9.64 2.40
C VAL A 64 18.95 11.03 2.51
N ASN A 65 19.63 12.01 1.96
CA ASN A 65 19.10 13.37 1.85
C ASN A 65 18.37 13.53 0.51
N ILE A 66 17.31 12.75 0.33
CA ILE A 66 16.39 12.86 -0.82
C ILE A 66 15.07 13.34 -0.25
N ASP A 67 14.64 14.49 -0.75
CA ASP A 67 13.30 14.99 -0.49
C ASP A 67 12.29 14.13 -1.25
N GLU A 68 11.40 13.47 -0.51
CA GLU A 68 10.49 12.46 -1.03
C GLU A 68 9.46 13.09 -1.99
N GLU A 69 8.99 14.31 -1.70
CA GLU A 69 8.04 15.03 -2.54
C GLU A 69 8.65 15.38 -3.91
N ASN A 70 9.87 15.93 -3.91
CA ASN A 70 10.60 16.23 -5.13
C ASN A 70 10.95 14.96 -5.91
N ALA A 71 11.38 13.88 -5.23
CA ALA A 71 11.67 12.61 -5.88
C ALA A 71 10.44 12.06 -6.60
N LEU A 72 9.26 12.08 -5.97
CA LEU A 72 8.01 11.62 -6.58
C LEU A 72 7.59 12.49 -7.77
N ALA A 73 7.77 13.81 -7.69
CA ALA A 73 7.50 14.71 -8.81
C ALA A 73 8.42 14.41 -10.03
N ILE A 74 9.68 14.09 -9.78
CA ILE A 74 10.65 13.71 -10.83
C ILE A 74 10.30 12.35 -11.43
N LEU A 75 10.05 11.34 -10.59
CA LEU A 75 9.78 9.96 -11.02
C LEU A 75 8.45 9.84 -11.79
N SER A 76 7.43 10.58 -11.41
CA SER A 76 6.16 10.61 -12.14
C SER A 76 6.31 11.21 -13.54
N ASN A 77 7.23 12.16 -13.72
CA ASN A 77 7.38 12.93 -14.95
C ASN A 77 8.84 12.94 -15.45
N PRO A 78 9.44 11.78 -15.76
CA PRO A 78 10.89 11.66 -16.01
C PRO A 78 11.34 12.38 -17.28
N ASN A 79 10.48 12.44 -18.31
CA ASN A 79 10.77 13.15 -19.56
C ASN A 79 10.84 14.67 -19.36
N ARG A 80 9.98 15.21 -18.49
CA ARG A 80 9.96 16.65 -18.15
C ARG A 80 11.14 17.03 -17.27
N TYR A 81 11.50 16.15 -16.34
CA TYR A 81 12.52 16.36 -15.31
C TYR A 81 13.78 15.55 -15.56
N LYS A 82 14.24 15.47 -16.82
CA LYS A 82 15.36 14.59 -17.21
C LYS A 82 16.63 14.83 -16.41
N ARG A 83 16.98 16.11 -16.22
CA ARG A 83 18.20 16.51 -15.50
C ARG A 83 18.08 16.21 -14.01
N GLU A 84 16.91 16.48 -13.45
CA GLU A 84 16.60 16.23 -12.05
C GLU A 84 16.55 14.72 -11.76
N PHE A 85 16.08 13.90 -12.72
CA PHE A 85 16.15 12.44 -12.66
C PHE A 85 17.61 11.96 -12.61
N ASP A 86 18.47 12.48 -13.49
CA ASP A 86 19.90 12.15 -13.48
C ASP A 86 20.54 12.48 -12.12
N LYS A 87 20.22 13.67 -11.58
CA LYS A 87 20.67 14.10 -10.25
C LYS A 87 20.12 13.20 -9.14
N LEU A 88 18.86 12.82 -9.19
CA LEU A 88 18.25 11.89 -8.24
C LEU A 88 18.99 10.55 -8.22
N VAL A 89 19.29 9.99 -9.40
CA VAL A 89 20.08 8.75 -9.54
C VAL A 89 21.50 8.92 -8.99
N TYR A 90 22.13 10.08 -9.22
CA TYR A 90 23.45 10.40 -8.67
C TYR A 90 23.42 10.41 -7.14
N ASP A 91 22.56 11.25 -6.55
CA ASP A 91 22.47 11.48 -5.11
C ASP A 91 22.08 10.18 -4.39
N PHE A 92 21.19 9.38 -5.00
CA PHE A 92 20.78 8.06 -4.52
C PHE A 92 21.94 7.06 -4.46
N ASN A 93 22.61 6.81 -5.58
CA ASN A 93 23.67 5.81 -5.66
C ASN A 93 24.88 6.20 -4.82
N LEU A 94 25.23 7.49 -4.77
CA LEU A 94 26.32 7.97 -3.93
C LEU A 94 25.99 7.77 -2.44
N SER A 95 24.73 8.00 -2.04
CA SER A 95 24.28 7.72 -0.67
C SER A 95 24.39 6.23 -0.33
N LEU A 96 24.02 5.33 -1.26
CA LEU A 96 24.20 3.89 -1.09
C LEU A 96 25.67 3.50 -0.94
N LEU A 97 26.54 3.98 -1.83
CA LEU A 97 27.97 3.70 -1.79
C LEU A 97 28.61 4.19 -0.49
N ASN A 98 28.25 5.39 -0.05
CA ASN A 98 28.71 5.95 1.22
C ASN A 98 28.25 5.10 2.41
N HIS A 99 27.00 4.63 2.40
CA HIS A 99 26.48 3.74 3.44
C HIS A 99 27.26 2.43 3.49
N VAL A 100 27.44 1.79 2.34
CA VAL A 100 28.22 0.55 2.23
C VAL A 100 29.65 0.77 2.71
N ALA A 101 30.31 1.84 2.28
CA ALA A 101 31.66 2.19 2.71
C ALA A 101 31.76 2.44 4.23
N ASN A 102 30.74 3.08 4.83
CA ASN A 102 30.65 3.27 6.28
C ASN A 102 30.47 1.94 7.01
N ARG A 103 29.55 1.09 6.55
CA ARG A 103 29.32 -0.25 7.12
C ARG A 103 30.55 -1.13 7.02
N MET A 104 31.33 -1.00 5.95
CA MET A 104 32.60 -1.68 5.71
C MET A 104 33.78 -1.09 6.50
N GLY A 105 33.60 0.01 7.24
CA GLY A 105 34.68 0.64 8.01
C GLY A 105 35.79 1.24 7.15
N LEU A 106 35.48 1.64 5.90
CA LEU A 106 36.47 2.21 4.99
C LEU A 106 36.94 3.60 5.47
N ASN A 107 38.22 3.89 5.28
CA ASN A 107 38.79 5.18 5.65
C ASN A 107 38.37 6.30 4.69
N SER A 108 38.61 7.56 5.07
CA SER A 108 38.20 8.74 4.29
C SER A 108 38.81 8.78 2.88
N ARG A 109 40.03 8.26 2.70
CA ARG A 109 40.69 8.22 1.38
C ARG A 109 39.96 7.25 0.45
N MET A 110 39.68 6.03 0.91
CA MET A 110 38.93 5.04 0.14
C MET A 110 37.51 5.53 -0.20
N LYS A 111 36.86 6.26 0.71
CA LYS A 111 35.54 6.88 0.45
C LYS A 111 35.60 7.93 -0.67
N GLN A 112 36.64 8.77 -0.68
CA GLN A 112 36.86 9.73 -1.77
C GLN A 112 37.14 9.04 -3.09
N ASP A 113 37.89 7.93 -3.08
CA ASP A 113 38.18 7.16 -4.28
C ASP A 113 36.91 6.47 -4.82
N ILE A 114 36.04 5.95 -3.95
CA ILE A 114 34.71 5.43 -4.31
C ILE A 114 33.87 6.51 -5.00
N GLN A 115 33.83 7.72 -4.45
CA GLN A 115 33.08 8.82 -5.04
C GLN A 115 33.61 9.18 -6.44
N LYS A 116 34.92 9.31 -6.60
CA LYS A 116 35.54 9.62 -7.91
C LYS A 116 35.27 8.54 -8.94
N GLU A 117 35.39 7.26 -8.55
CA GLU A 117 35.08 6.14 -9.45
C GLU A 117 33.60 6.14 -9.83
N TYR A 118 32.69 6.44 -8.89
CA TYR A 118 31.28 6.57 -9.21
C TYR A 118 31.00 7.73 -10.17
N GLU A 119 31.57 8.91 -9.92
CA GLU A 119 31.45 10.08 -10.79
C GLU A 119 31.91 9.77 -12.23
N ALA A 120 32.99 9.02 -12.39
CA ALA A 120 33.49 8.58 -13.69
C ALA A 120 32.54 7.62 -14.43
N GLN A 121 31.78 6.79 -13.69
CA GLN A 121 30.82 5.83 -14.27
C GLN A 121 29.38 6.36 -14.34
N HIS A 122 29.09 7.49 -13.69
CA HIS A 122 27.72 7.98 -13.53
C HIS A 122 27.03 8.25 -14.87
N SER A 123 27.76 8.76 -15.87
CA SER A 123 27.22 9.04 -17.20
C SER A 123 26.63 7.80 -17.90
N TYR A 124 27.25 6.64 -17.69
CA TYR A 124 26.77 5.35 -18.19
C TYR A 124 25.62 4.81 -17.35
N ILE A 125 25.76 4.83 -16.01
CA ILE A 125 24.76 4.29 -15.08
C ILE A 125 23.43 5.04 -15.21
N ARG A 126 23.44 6.38 -15.27
CA ARG A 126 22.21 7.18 -15.42
C ARG A 126 21.44 6.86 -16.71
N GLY A 127 22.17 6.51 -17.78
CA GLY A 127 21.57 6.12 -19.06
C GLY A 127 20.78 4.83 -18.92
N MET A 128 21.38 3.81 -18.28
CA MET A 128 20.69 2.54 -18.02
C MET A 128 19.46 2.72 -17.12
N TYR A 129 19.59 3.49 -16.03
CA TYR A 129 18.47 3.78 -15.13
C TYR A 129 17.31 4.44 -15.89
N TYR A 130 17.60 5.49 -16.65
CA TYR A 130 16.57 6.23 -17.36
C TYR A 130 15.87 5.40 -18.44
N ASN A 131 16.65 4.70 -19.27
CA ASN A 131 16.11 3.93 -20.38
C ASN A 131 15.19 2.82 -19.89
N ASP A 132 15.61 2.06 -18.88
CA ASP A 132 14.77 1.00 -18.31
C ASP A 132 13.56 1.57 -17.58
N PHE A 133 13.71 2.67 -16.84
CA PHE A 133 12.60 3.31 -16.14
C PHE A 133 11.50 3.76 -17.10
N VAL A 134 11.87 4.47 -18.18
CA VAL A 134 10.91 4.92 -19.20
C VAL A 134 10.30 3.72 -19.93
N THR A 135 11.09 2.71 -20.27
CA THR A 135 10.59 1.50 -20.93
C THR A 135 9.56 0.77 -20.09
N ILE A 136 9.82 0.58 -18.79
CA ILE A 136 8.87 -0.05 -17.88
C ILE A 136 7.61 0.81 -17.79
N LYS A 137 7.73 2.11 -17.48
CA LYS A 137 6.58 3.03 -17.36
C LYS A 137 5.69 3.03 -18.62
N ASP A 138 6.27 3.01 -19.81
CA ASP A 138 5.52 3.05 -21.06
C ASP A 138 4.80 1.71 -21.33
N THR A 139 5.41 0.58 -20.98
CA THR A 139 4.84 -0.76 -21.21
C THR A 139 3.79 -1.17 -20.16
N THR A 140 3.88 -0.65 -18.94
CA THR A 140 2.96 -0.96 -17.83
C THR A 140 1.75 -0.03 -17.75
N SER A 141 1.71 1.04 -18.56
CA SER A 141 0.59 1.99 -18.67
C SER A 141 -0.77 1.36 -19.08
N VAL A 142 -0.81 0.04 -19.28
CA VAL A 142 -2.00 -0.76 -19.63
C VAL A 142 -2.68 -1.39 -18.37
N GLY A 143 -2.10 -1.23 -17.17
CA GLY A 143 -2.57 -1.88 -15.94
C GLY A 143 -3.77 -1.20 -15.28
N TYR A 144 -4.90 -1.92 -15.22
CA TYR A 144 -6.16 -1.65 -14.49
C TYR A 144 -6.67 -0.20 -14.47
N LYS A 145 -7.85 0.01 -15.09
CA LYS A 145 -8.72 1.18 -14.86
C LYS A 145 -9.19 1.19 -13.39
N THR A 146 -8.32 1.45 -12.45
CA THR A 146 -8.74 1.90 -11.13
C THR A 146 -9.37 3.27 -11.33
N TRP A 147 -10.55 3.47 -10.78
CA TRP A 147 -11.21 4.78 -10.72
C TRP A 147 -10.46 5.73 -9.76
N TYR A 148 -9.31 5.30 -9.25
CA TYR A 148 -8.40 5.98 -8.34
C TYR A 148 -7.02 6.04 -9.00
N GLY A 149 -6.34 7.20 -8.96
CA GLY A 149 -5.03 7.38 -9.57
C GLY A 149 -3.90 6.81 -8.70
N THR A 150 -3.04 5.98 -9.28
CA THR A 150 -1.87 5.33 -8.63
C THR A 150 -0.54 5.80 -9.22
N GLU A 151 -0.52 6.93 -9.92
CA GLU A 151 0.62 7.34 -10.75
C GLU A 151 1.94 7.43 -9.96
N LEU A 152 1.91 7.95 -8.73
CA LEU A 152 3.10 8.10 -7.92
C LEU A 152 3.57 6.78 -7.33
N MET A 153 2.62 5.92 -6.92
CA MET A 153 2.93 4.57 -6.46
C MET A 153 3.61 3.76 -7.56
N ASP A 154 3.01 3.76 -8.76
CA ASP A 154 3.52 3.08 -9.93
C ASP A 154 4.93 3.58 -10.28
N ALA A 155 5.14 4.90 -10.28
CA ALA A 155 6.45 5.50 -10.52
C ALA A 155 7.51 5.05 -9.49
N THR A 156 7.10 4.86 -8.23
CA THR A 156 8.00 4.36 -7.18
C THR A 156 8.33 2.88 -7.37
N ASP A 157 7.36 2.07 -7.79
CA ASP A 157 7.56 0.65 -8.07
C ASP A 157 8.49 0.43 -9.26
N TYR A 158 8.33 1.23 -10.33
CA TYR A 158 9.25 1.22 -11.47
C TYR A 158 10.67 1.61 -11.04
N PHE A 159 10.79 2.62 -10.17
CA PHE A 159 12.10 3.03 -9.65
C PHE A 159 12.72 1.91 -8.81
N ASN A 160 11.94 1.26 -7.96
CA ASN A 160 12.40 0.13 -7.16
C ASN A 160 12.89 -1.04 -8.04
N GLU A 161 12.16 -1.38 -9.10
CA GLU A 161 12.55 -2.43 -10.03
C GLU A 161 13.89 -2.13 -10.70
N VAL A 162 14.03 -0.92 -11.26
CA VAL A 162 15.27 -0.46 -11.91
C VAL A 162 16.42 -0.38 -10.91
N ALA A 163 16.20 0.25 -9.76
CA ALA A 163 17.23 0.41 -8.75
C ALA A 163 17.68 -0.94 -8.17
N SER A 164 16.75 -1.87 -7.94
CA SER A 164 17.07 -3.23 -7.49
C SER A 164 17.93 -3.98 -8.50
N LYS A 165 17.62 -3.85 -9.79
CA LYS A 165 18.39 -4.46 -10.89
C LYS A 165 19.84 -3.96 -10.94
N TYR A 166 20.06 -2.65 -10.77
CA TYR A 166 21.38 -2.04 -10.99
C TYR A 166 22.21 -1.82 -9.73
N THR A 167 21.62 -1.84 -8.53
CA THR A 167 22.35 -1.55 -7.28
C THR A 167 23.56 -2.46 -7.08
N CYS A 168 23.40 -3.78 -7.21
CA CYS A 168 24.50 -4.71 -6.97
C CYS A 168 25.59 -4.64 -8.05
N PHE A 169 25.19 -4.45 -9.31
CA PHE A 169 26.14 -4.20 -10.39
C PHE A 169 26.99 -2.95 -10.09
N MET A 170 26.35 -1.84 -9.73
CA MET A 170 27.01 -0.58 -9.42
C MET A 170 27.95 -0.71 -8.22
N VAL A 171 27.48 -1.29 -7.11
CA VAL A 171 28.30 -1.48 -5.90
C VAL A 171 29.54 -2.32 -6.20
N ASN A 172 29.39 -3.43 -6.93
CA ASN A 172 30.51 -4.30 -7.28
C ASN A 172 31.50 -3.61 -8.24
N LEU A 173 30.98 -2.92 -9.27
CA LEU A 173 31.81 -2.22 -10.25
C LEU A 173 32.72 -1.18 -9.60
N ILE A 174 32.19 -0.42 -8.64
CA ILE A 174 32.94 0.65 -7.96
C ILE A 174 33.88 0.09 -6.89
N LEU A 175 33.39 -0.80 -6.02
CA LEU A 175 34.19 -1.29 -4.91
C LEU A 175 35.39 -2.14 -5.34
N VAL A 176 35.27 -2.95 -6.40
CA VAL A 176 36.39 -3.78 -6.89
C VAL A 176 37.56 -2.94 -7.39
N LYS A 177 37.30 -1.72 -7.87
CA LYS A 177 38.38 -0.80 -8.30
C LYS A 177 39.10 -0.12 -7.15
N VAL A 178 38.41 0.09 -6.03
CA VAL A 178 38.97 0.80 -4.87
C VAL A 178 39.58 -0.16 -3.85
N LEU A 179 39.03 -1.36 -3.72
CA LEU A 179 39.53 -2.38 -2.82
C LEU A 179 40.55 -3.24 -3.56
N GLU A 180 41.81 -3.21 -3.13
CA GLU A 180 42.85 -4.13 -3.60
C GLU A 180 42.44 -5.57 -3.21
N THR A 181 41.80 -6.27 -4.13
CA THR A 181 41.41 -7.68 -3.95
C THR A 181 42.42 -8.57 -4.66
N HIS A 182 43.06 -9.48 -3.93
CA HIS A 182 43.81 -10.58 -4.54
C HIS A 182 42.84 -11.70 -4.93
N ASN A 183 42.88 -12.12 -6.19
CA ASN A 183 41.96 -13.10 -6.81
C ASN A 183 40.45 -12.72 -6.79
N GLY A 184 40.11 -11.44 -6.62
CA GLY A 184 38.71 -10.98 -6.68
C GLY A 184 37.84 -11.38 -5.48
N THR A 185 38.42 -11.97 -4.42
CA THR A 185 37.70 -12.37 -3.21
C THR A 185 37.96 -11.42 -2.06
N ILE A 186 36.90 -10.82 -1.50
CA ILE A 186 36.95 -10.03 -0.28
C ILE A 186 36.75 -10.98 0.90
N ALA A 187 37.80 -11.23 1.70
CA ALA A 187 37.71 -12.05 2.90
C ALA A 187 37.05 -11.24 4.03
N ALA A 188 35.85 -11.64 4.43
CA ALA A 188 35.07 -10.93 5.44
C ALA A 188 34.72 -11.87 6.60
N LYS A 189 34.94 -11.44 7.85
CA LYS A 189 34.88 -12.30 9.05
C LYS A 189 33.72 -11.89 9.97
N GLY A 190 32.77 -12.78 10.22
CA GLY A 190 31.64 -12.58 11.15
C GLY A 190 30.44 -13.50 10.86
N SER A 191 29.60 -13.78 11.86
CA SER A 191 28.47 -14.74 11.76
C SER A 191 27.22 -14.20 11.04
N LYS A 192 27.26 -12.95 10.55
CA LYS A 192 26.21 -12.27 9.77
C LYS A 192 26.82 -11.24 8.81
N VAL A 193 27.79 -11.68 8.02
CA VAL A 193 28.46 -10.79 7.07
C VAL A 193 27.60 -10.66 5.81
N GLU A 194 26.81 -9.59 5.73
CA GLU A 194 26.14 -9.22 4.48
C GLU A 194 27.18 -8.72 3.47
N THR A 195 27.05 -9.17 2.22
CA THR A 195 27.90 -8.68 1.12
C THR A 195 27.65 -7.17 0.92
N PRO A 196 28.60 -6.42 0.31
CA PRO A 196 28.37 -5.00 0.02
C PRO A 196 27.07 -4.72 -0.74
N CYS A 197 26.72 -5.60 -1.69
CA CYS A 197 25.43 -5.59 -2.40
C CYS A 197 24.24 -5.87 -1.46
N GLY A 198 24.36 -6.86 -0.57
CA GLY A 198 23.34 -7.14 0.44
C GLY A 198 23.01 -5.91 1.28
N ILE A 199 24.04 -5.27 1.85
CA ILE A 199 23.91 -4.04 2.65
C ILE A 199 23.22 -2.93 1.86
N ALA A 200 23.63 -2.70 0.61
CA ALA A 200 23.03 -1.68 -0.24
C ALA A 200 21.53 -1.93 -0.47
N LEU A 201 21.12 -3.19 -0.67
CA LEU A 201 19.72 -3.54 -0.91
C LEU A 201 18.88 -3.51 0.37
N THR A 202 19.34 -4.16 1.45
CA THR A 202 18.56 -4.44 2.66
C THR A 202 18.46 -3.25 3.61
N GLU A 203 19.58 -2.55 3.78
CA GLU A 203 19.74 -1.41 4.69
C GLU A 203 19.61 -0.06 3.96
N GLY A 204 19.88 -0.05 2.64
CA GLY A 204 19.83 1.15 1.81
C GLY A 204 18.52 1.30 1.01
N LEU A 205 18.45 0.63 -0.13
CA LEU A 205 17.37 0.76 -1.11
C LEU A 205 16.00 0.47 -0.51
N ARG A 206 15.83 -0.68 0.16
CA ARG A 206 14.53 -1.13 0.68
C ARG A 206 13.85 -0.12 1.63
N PRO A 207 14.51 0.40 2.69
CA PRO A 207 13.86 1.38 3.57
C PRO A 207 13.57 2.71 2.86
N MET A 208 14.37 3.12 1.88
CA MET A 208 14.08 4.32 1.09
C MET A 208 12.85 4.13 0.20
N VAL A 209 12.81 3.05 -0.57
CA VAL A 209 11.66 2.72 -1.43
C VAL A 209 10.38 2.66 -0.59
N LYS A 210 10.44 2.03 0.59
CA LYS A 210 9.30 1.99 1.50
C LYS A 210 8.78 3.38 1.86
N ARG A 211 9.66 4.35 2.17
CA ARG A 211 9.24 5.73 2.46
C ARG A 211 8.64 6.42 1.23
N LEU A 212 9.24 6.24 0.06
CA LEU A 212 8.70 6.78 -1.19
C LEU A 212 7.31 6.21 -1.48
N GLN A 213 7.10 4.90 -1.30
CA GLN A 213 5.81 4.24 -1.49
C GLN A 213 4.77 4.78 -0.50
N GLU A 214 5.12 4.90 0.78
CA GLU A 214 4.23 5.46 1.80
C GLU A 214 3.83 6.91 1.46
N ARG A 215 4.78 7.73 0.99
CA ARG A 215 4.50 9.11 0.60
C ARG A 215 3.67 9.19 -0.69
N ALA A 216 4.00 8.36 -1.68
CA ALA A 216 3.29 8.27 -2.95
C ALA A 216 1.82 7.92 -2.73
N ALA A 217 1.55 6.92 -1.91
CA ALA A 217 0.20 6.48 -1.60
C ALA A 217 -0.66 7.59 -0.96
N ILE A 218 -0.09 8.36 -0.03
CA ILE A 218 -0.78 9.50 0.61
C ILE A 218 -1.09 10.60 -0.42
N GLU A 219 -0.12 10.92 -1.27
CA GLU A 219 -0.25 11.98 -2.27
C GLU A 219 -1.24 11.60 -3.38
N ASP A 220 -1.17 10.36 -3.90
CA ASP A 220 -2.14 9.80 -4.84
C ASP A 220 -3.56 9.85 -4.27
N PHE A 221 -3.71 9.58 -2.97
CA PHE A 221 -5.00 9.66 -2.30
C PHE A 221 -5.49 11.09 -2.20
N SER A 222 -4.61 11.99 -1.77
CA SER A 222 -4.93 13.41 -1.64
C SER A 222 -5.40 14.00 -2.97
N ARG A 223 -4.74 13.65 -4.08
CA ARG A 223 -5.11 14.07 -5.44
C ARG A 223 -6.44 13.50 -5.90
N SER A 224 -6.72 12.25 -5.57
CA SER A 224 -7.95 11.55 -5.97
C SER A 224 -9.13 11.81 -5.04
N LYS A 225 -8.92 12.45 -3.88
CA LYS A 225 -9.93 12.61 -2.82
C LYS A 225 -11.26 13.18 -3.33
N GLY A 226 -11.24 14.25 -4.12
CA GLY A 226 -12.47 14.88 -4.61
C GLY A 226 -13.30 13.93 -5.49
N PHE A 227 -12.64 13.24 -6.42
CA PHE A 227 -13.28 12.25 -7.28
C PHE A 227 -13.81 11.05 -6.47
N VAL A 228 -13.03 10.58 -5.49
CA VAL A 228 -13.44 9.50 -4.59
C VAL A 228 -14.68 9.91 -3.80
N GLN A 229 -14.72 11.13 -3.28
CA GLN A 229 -15.87 11.65 -2.56
C GLN A 229 -17.12 11.70 -3.45
N GLU A 230 -17.04 12.31 -4.63
CA GLU A 230 -18.17 12.39 -5.57
C GLU A 230 -18.70 11.01 -5.95
N ARG A 231 -17.81 10.06 -6.25
CA ARG A 231 -18.19 8.70 -6.61
C ARG A 231 -18.90 7.98 -5.47
N VAL A 232 -18.38 8.11 -4.26
CA VAL A 232 -18.97 7.53 -3.04
C VAL A 232 -20.32 8.17 -2.74
N GLU A 233 -20.43 9.50 -2.81
CA GLU A 233 -21.69 10.22 -2.60
C GLU A 233 -22.78 9.72 -3.54
N LYS A 234 -22.46 9.60 -4.84
CA LYS A 234 -23.38 9.08 -5.85
C LYS A 234 -23.79 7.65 -5.54
N SER A 235 -22.85 6.78 -5.18
CA SER A 235 -23.17 5.38 -4.85
C SER A 235 -24.02 5.24 -3.59
N ILE A 236 -23.82 6.08 -2.57
CA ILE A 236 -24.68 6.08 -1.38
C ILE A 236 -26.10 6.53 -1.75
N ALA A 237 -26.23 7.61 -2.52
CA ALA A 237 -27.52 8.13 -2.96
C ALA A 237 -28.30 7.10 -3.80
N GLU A 238 -27.61 6.31 -4.62
CA GLU A 238 -28.21 5.30 -5.50
C GLU A 238 -28.51 3.97 -4.80
N LEU A 239 -27.61 3.48 -3.95
CA LEU A 239 -27.60 2.07 -3.51
C LEU A 239 -27.81 1.86 -2.02
N ALA A 240 -27.70 2.91 -1.21
CA ALA A 240 -27.77 2.79 0.24
C ALA A 240 -29.02 3.43 0.85
N THR A 241 -30.03 3.67 0.01
CA THR A 241 -31.38 4.00 0.47
C THR A 241 -32.13 2.71 0.77
N MET A 242 -32.73 2.66 1.95
CA MET A 242 -33.53 1.53 2.39
C MET A 242 -35.01 1.87 2.23
N GLU A 243 -35.75 1.00 1.55
CA GLU A 243 -37.19 1.15 1.36
C GLU A 243 -37.94 0.20 2.28
N VAL A 244 -38.87 0.74 3.07
CA VAL A 244 -39.74 -0.03 3.96
C VAL A 244 -41.18 0.19 3.59
N THR A 245 -41.93 -0.91 3.47
CA THR A 245 -43.36 -0.87 3.19
C THR A 245 -44.12 -1.49 4.36
N ASN A 246 -45.04 -0.73 4.94
CA ASN A 246 -45.88 -1.19 6.06
C ASN A 246 -47.36 -0.95 5.74
N THR A 247 -48.23 -1.85 6.15
CA THR A 247 -49.69 -1.68 6.02
C THR A 247 -50.32 -1.64 7.41
N LYS A 248 -51.19 -0.66 7.66
CA LYS A 248 -51.98 -0.53 8.89
C LYS A 248 -53.45 -0.36 8.57
N ALA A 249 -54.31 -0.80 9.47
CA ALA A 249 -55.76 -0.61 9.40
C ALA A 249 -56.28 0.09 10.66
N LEU A 250 -57.25 0.98 10.48
CA LEU A 250 -57.96 1.71 11.51
C LEU A 250 -59.45 1.34 11.41
N ASN A 251 -60.02 0.92 12.54
CA ASN A 251 -61.45 0.64 12.67
C ASN A 251 -62.09 1.71 13.55
N ARG A 252 -63.06 2.46 13.00
CA ARG A 252 -63.72 3.55 13.72
C ARG A 252 -65.23 3.45 13.64
N LYS A 253 -65.87 3.55 14.81
CA LYS A 253 -67.32 3.67 14.94
C LYS A 253 -67.71 5.13 15.14
N LEU A 254 -68.44 5.69 14.19
CA LEU A 254 -68.93 7.06 14.24
C LEU A 254 -70.39 7.04 14.70
N GLN A 255 -70.77 7.86 15.68
CA GLN A 255 -72.15 7.96 16.16
C GLN A 255 -72.72 9.36 15.88
N THR A 256 -73.85 9.42 15.19
CA THR A 256 -74.63 10.66 15.05
C THR A 256 -75.53 10.79 16.27
N LYS A 257 -75.37 11.88 17.03
CA LYS A 257 -76.23 12.20 18.17
C LYS A 257 -77.24 13.28 17.78
N MET A 258 -78.52 13.02 17.97
CA MET A 258 -79.57 14.04 17.95
C MET A 258 -80.16 14.14 19.35
N TRP A 259 -80.23 15.36 19.88
CA TRP A 259 -80.75 15.62 21.24
C TRP A 259 -80.04 14.80 22.34
N GLY A 260 -78.74 14.56 22.19
CA GLY A 260 -77.93 13.77 23.15
C GLY A 260 -78.04 12.25 22.98
N TYR A 261 -78.99 11.74 22.20
CA TYR A 261 -79.18 10.31 21.93
C TYR A 261 -78.52 9.89 20.62
N ALA A 262 -77.81 8.76 20.62
CA ALA A 262 -77.20 8.20 19.41
C ALA A 262 -78.31 7.62 18.52
N VAL A 263 -78.52 8.24 17.35
CA VAL A 263 -79.59 7.88 16.39
C VAL A 263 -79.09 7.13 15.16
N SER A 264 -77.78 7.13 14.90
CA SER A 264 -77.17 6.38 13.80
C SER A 264 -75.71 6.06 14.12
N SER A 265 -75.25 4.87 13.74
CA SER A 265 -73.83 4.49 13.77
C SER A 265 -73.33 4.19 12.36
N THR A 266 -72.11 4.63 12.05
CA THR A 266 -71.41 4.32 10.81
C THR A 266 -70.08 3.67 11.19
N ASP A 267 -69.85 2.44 10.75
CA ASP A 267 -68.59 1.73 10.96
C ASP A 267 -67.73 1.90 9.70
N VAL A 268 -66.52 2.44 9.87
CA VAL A 268 -65.55 2.68 8.80
C VAL A 268 -64.28 1.88 9.09
N GLU A 269 -63.91 1.03 8.16
CA GLU A 269 -62.62 0.31 8.13
C GLU A 269 -61.76 0.91 7.03
N MET A 270 -60.67 1.56 7.44
CA MET A 270 -59.73 2.21 6.53
C MET A 270 -58.34 1.62 6.76
N SER A 271 -57.70 1.13 5.71
CA SER A 271 -56.28 0.79 5.73
C SER A 271 -55.45 1.82 4.98
N ALA A 272 -54.15 1.79 5.23
CA ALA A 272 -53.18 2.53 4.46
C ALA A 272 -51.90 1.71 4.32
N THR A 273 -51.20 1.89 3.21
CA THR A 273 -49.87 1.35 3.00
C THR A 273 -48.88 2.51 2.94
N SER A 274 -47.86 2.50 3.81
CA SER A 274 -46.78 3.49 3.78
C SER A 274 -45.58 2.95 3.03
N HIS A 275 -45.01 3.73 2.12
CA HIS A 275 -43.68 3.52 1.56
C HIS A 275 -42.73 4.56 2.14
N VAL A 276 -41.69 4.11 2.85
CA VAL A 276 -40.74 4.98 3.55
C VAL A 276 -39.35 4.75 2.99
N LYS A 277 -38.67 5.84 2.62
CA LYS A 277 -37.27 5.80 2.19
C LYS A 277 -36.39 6.38 3.28
N ILE A 278 -35.43 5.60 3.74
CA ILE A 278 -34.46 5.99 4.76
C ILE A 278 -33.08 6.00 4.13
N GLY A 279 -32.31 7.04 4.41
CA GLY A 279 -30.98 7.21 3.86
C GLY A 279 -30.24 8.36 4.48
N PHE A 280 -29.20 8.83 3.79
CA PHE A 280 -28.23 9.79 4.33
C PHE A 280 -28.31 11.10 3.57
N ASP A 281 -28.43 12.20 4.30
CA ASP A 281 -28.35 13.54 3.71
C ASP A 281 -26.90 14.02 3.67
N LEU A 282 -26.22 13.70 2.58
CA LEU A 282 -24.79 13.97 2.39
C LEU A 282 -24.49 15.47 2.28
N SER A 283 -25.50 16.32 2.08
CA SER A 283 -25.32 17.77 2.07
C SER A 283 -24.99 18.34 3.45
N ASN A 284 -25.42 17.67 4.53
CA ASN A 284 -25.19 18.13 5.89
C ASN A 284 -23.77 17.84 6.38
N HIS A 285 -23.24 16.65 6.05
CA HIS A 285 -21.86 16.30 6.37
C HIS A 285 -21.44 15.01 5.66
N PHE A 286 -20.45 15.10 4.77
CA PHE A 286 -19.75 13.93 4.25
C PHE A 286 -18.26 14.23 4.07
N SER A 287 -17.40 13.37 4.60
CA SER A 287 -15.96 13.50 4.42
C SER A 287 -15.24 12.17 4.40
N ILE A 288 -14.22 12.09 3.55
CA ILE A 288 -13.24 11.01 3.57
C ILE A 288 -11.87 11.62 3.93
N SER A 289 -11.20 11.03 4.90
CA SER A 289 -9.90 11.49 5.38
C SER A 289 -8.96 10.32 5.66
N VAL A 290 -7.66 10.57 5.56
CA VAL A 290 -6.62 9.58 5.87
C VAL A 290 -5.86 10.08 7.08
N ASP A 291 -5.90 9.30 8.16
CA ASP A 291 -5.02 9.44 9.32
C ASP A 291 -3.78 8.59 9.11
N THR A 292 -2.67 9.25 8.76
CA THR A 292 -1.38 8.60 8.51
C THR A 292 -0.69 8.09 9.77
N LYS A 293 -1.01 8.67 10.94
CA LYS A 293 -0.47 8.25 12.25
C LYS A 293 -1.24 7.05 12.77
N GLY A 294 -2.57 7.10 12.69
CA GLY A 294 -3.47 6.02 13.08
C GLY A 294 -3.56 4.88 12.06
N LYS A 295 -3.03 5.06 10.85
CA LYS A 295 -3.19 4.14 9.71
C LYS A 295 -4.66 3.82 9.44
N MET A 296 -5.47 4.86 9.31
CA MET A 296 -6.92 4.73 9.13
C MET A 296 -7.42 5.62 7.98
N VAL A 297 -8.31 5.07 7.16
CA VAL A 297 -9.15 5.84 6.26
C VAL A 297 -10.51 6.01 6.94
N ALA A 298 -10.81 7.23 7.37
CA ALA A 298 -12.06 7.54 8.07
C ALA A 298 -13.07 8.13 7.08
N VAL A 299 -14.21 7.44 6.93
CA VAL A 299 -15.40 7.91 6.21
C VAL A 299 -16.38 8.41 7.25
N THR A 300 -16.70 9.69 7.19
CA THR A 300 -17.64 10.34 8.11
C THR A 300 -18.92 10.66 7.36
N LEU A 301 -20.03 10.14 7.87
CA LEU A 301 -21.38 10.26 7.31
C LEU A 301 -22.31 10.93 8.32
N PRO A 302 -23.46 11.48 7.89
CA PRO A 302 -24.49 11.93 8.82
C PRO A 302 -25.25 10.74 9.40
N GLU A 303 -26.04 10.97 10.44
CA GLU A 303 -27.04 9.99 10.89
C GLU A 303 -28.12 9.77 9.81
N PRO A 304 -28.60 8.53 9.60
CA PRO A 304 -29.66 8.28 8.62
C PRO A 304 -30.96 8.95 9.06
N LYS A 305 -31.73 9.43 8.08
CA LYS A 305 -33.01 10.09 8.29
C LYS A 305 -34.05 9.58 7.29
N ILE A 306 -35.32 9.85 7.59
CA ILE A 306 -36.41 9.63 6.64
C ILE A 306 -36.25 10.69 5.53
N LEU A 307 -35.95 10.23 4.32
CA LEU A 307 -35.83 11.09 3.13
C LEU A 307 -37.21 11.37 2.53
N SER A 308 -38.08 10.37 2.54
CA SER A 308 -39.48 10.51 2.13
C SER A 308 -40.37 9.47 2.81
N MET A 309 -41.65 9.82 2.96
CA MET A 309 -42.70 8.92 3.44
C MET A 309 -43.98 9.22 2.67
N GLU A 310 -44.46 8.23 1.92
CA GLU A 310 -45.71 8.29 1.18
C GLU A 310 -46.72 7.34 1.81
N VAL A 311 -47.96 7.79 2.00
CA VAL A 311 -49.04 7.00 2.61
C VAL A 311 -50.19 6.90 1.63
N TYR A 312 -50.49 5.67 1.20
CA TYR A 312 -51.54 5.35 0.24
C TYR A 312 -52.74 4.77 0.98
N PRO A 313 -53.81 5.55 1.17
CA PRO A 313 -55.00 5.07 1.85
C PRO A 313 -55.84 4.15 0.96
N ARG A 314 -56.52 3.21 1.61
CA ARG A 314 -57.50 2.33 1.03
C ARG A 314 -58.70 2.21 1.98
N VAL A 315 -59.89 2.40 1.43
CA VAL A 315 -61.13 2.15 2.17
C VAL A 315 -61.48 0.68 1.94
N ASP A 316 -61.53 -0.11 3.01
CA ASP A 316 -61.82 -1.54 2.90
C ASP A 316 -63.31 -1.82 3.09
N LYS A 317 -63.96 -1.16 4.05
CA LYS A 317 -65.41 -1.26 4.28
C LYS A 317 -65.99 0.05 4.81
N ILE A 318 -67.19 0.39 4.35
CA ILE A 318 -67.99 1.49 4.90
C ILE A 318 -69.44 1.00 5.05
N ASP A 319 -69.89 0.86 6.30
CA ASP A 319 -71.31 0.64 6.61
C ASP A 319 -71.93 1.98 7.01
N ILE A 320 -72.49 2.69 6.02
CA ILE A 320 -73.08 4.02 6.20
C ILE A 320 -74.46 3.91 6.86
N GLY A 321 -74.58 4.43 8.09
CA GLY A 321 -75.89 4.67 8.68
C GLY A 321 -76.66 5.76 7.90
N TRP A 322 -77.96 5.54 7.68
CA TRP A 322 -78.88 6.27 6.78
C TRP A 322 -78.99 7.80 6.95
N LEU A 323 -78.31 8.41 7.93
CA LEU A 323 -78.48 9.82 8.32
C LEU A 323 -77.20 10.66 8.29
N ARG A 324 -76.06 10.16 7.79
CA ARG A 324 -74.80 10.92 7.83
C ARG A 324 -73.96 10.82 6.55
N GLU A 325 -73.62 11.99 5.99
CA GLU A 325 -72.56 12.15 5.00
C GLU A 325 -71.18 12.12 5.68
N LEU A 326 -70.26 11.33 5.12
CA LEU A 326 -68.86 11.31 5.55
C LEU A 326 -68.20 12.65 5.20
N LYS A 327 -67.69 13.38 6.20
CA LYS A 327 -67.00 14.64 5.98
C LYS A 327 -65.53 14.41 5.68
N SER A 328 -64.98 15.16 4.73
CA SER A 328 -63.56 15.14 4.36
C SER A 328 -62.62 15.44 5.54
N SER A 329 -63.09 16.20 6.55
CA SER A 329 -62.33 16.50 7.76
C SER A 329 -62.01 15.27 8.61
N ASP A 330 -62.91 14.28 8.65
CA ASP A 330 -62.72 13.07 9.47
C ASP A 330 -61.66 12.16 8.83
N PHE A 331 -61.68 12.03 7.49
CA PHE A 331 -60.66 11.32 6.72
C PHE A 331 -59.27 11.95 6.85
N ASN A 332 -59.17 13.28 6.82
CA ASN A 332 -57.88 13.98 6.96
C ASN A 332 -57.24 13.76 8.34
N SER A 333 -58.07 13.73 9.40
CA SER A 333 -57.60 13.46 10.76
C SER A 333 -57.10 12.01 10.90
N ASP A 334 -57.86 11.06 10.35
CA ASP A 334 -57.49 9.64 10.38
C ASP A 334 -56.22 9.38 9.53
N MET A 335 -56.04 10.10 8.42
CA MET A 335 -54.81 10.05 7.61
C MET A 335 -53.59 10.51 8.39
N LYS A 336 -53.71 11.65 9.10
CA LYS A 336 -52.64 12.19 9.91
C LYS A 336 -52.26 11.22 11.02
N ALA A 337 -53.26 10.65 11.71
CA ALA A 337 -53.02 9.64 12.74
C ALA A 337 -52.30 8.40 12.20
N LEU A 338 -52.68 7.91 11.00
CA LEU A 338 -51.98 6.80 10.35
C LEU A 338 -50.55 7.17 9.97
N ALA A 339 -50.32 8.34 9.37
CA ALA A 339 -48.98 8.82 9.01
C ALA A 339 -48.06 8.96 10.23
N ASP A 340 -48.58 9.52 11.34
CA ASP A 340 -47.85 9.63 12.60
C ASP A 340 -47.53 8.25 13.19
N ALA A 341 -48.48 7.31 13.11
CA ALA A 341 -48.27 5.93 13.55
C ALA A 341 -47.24 5.18 12.69
N PHE A 342 -47.23 5.36 11.37
CA PHE A 342 -46.19 4.79 10.51
C PHE A 342 -44.82 5.37 10.83
N ARG A 343 -44.75 6.68 11.08
CA ARG A 343 -43.51 7.36 11.44
C ARG A 343 -42.94 6.84 12.76
N GLN A 344 -43.78 6.67 13.78
CA GLN A 344 -43.36 6.13 15.07
C GLN A 344 -42.84 4.69 14.94
N ASP A 345 -43.51 3.84 14.17
CA ASP A 345 -43.05 2.46 13.92
C ASP A 345 -41.67 2.45 13.26
N VAL A 346 -41.45 3.30 12.26
CA VAL A 346 -40.14 3.42 11.60
C VAL A 346 -39.07 3.88 12.59
N ILE A 347 -39.35 4.86 13.44
CA ILE A 347 -38.42 5.35 14.48
C ILE A 347 -38.08 4.26 15.48
N GLN A 348 -39.05 3.43 15.87
CA GLN A 348 -38.85 2.33 16.82
C GLN A 348 -38.22 1.08 16.20
N SER A 349 -38.20 0.99 14.87
CA SER A 349 -37.66 -0.15 14.14
C SER A 349 -36.12 -0.12 14.03
N GLU A 350 -35.53 -1.27 13.69
CA GLU A 350 -34.08 -1.39 13.46
C GLU A 350 -33.61 -0.81 12.12
N VAL A 351 -34.51 -0.19 11.35
CA VAL A 351 -34.27 0.20 9.94
C VAL A 351 -33.16 1.24 9.83
N PHE A 352 -33.00 2.14 10.81
CA PHE A 352 -31.86 3.07 10.86
C PHE A 352 -30.53 2.34 11.06
N ASN A 353 -30.48 1.31 11.91
CA ASN A 353 -29.27 0.51 12.12
C ASN A 353 -28.94 -0.34 10.89
N GLN A 354 -29.96 -0.89 10.22
CA GLN A 354 -29.80 -1.64 8.97
C GLN A 354 -29.25 -0.74 7.86
N SER A 355 -29.75 0.50 7.74
CA SER A 355 -29.22 1.50 6.81
C SER A 355 -27.75 1.84 7.08
N LYS A 356 -27.34 1.96 8.36
CA LYS A 356 -25.91 2.12 8.73
C LYS A 356 -25.06 0.93 8.31
N ALA A 357 -25.55 -0.28 8.54
CA ALA A 357 -24.84 -1.51 8.15
C ALA A 357 -24.67 -1.61 6.62
N GLN A 358 -25.73 -1.31 5.87
CA GLN A 358 -25.73 -1.31 4.41
C GLN A 358 -24.72 -0.30 3.83
N VAL A 359 -24.69 0.93 4.36
CA VAL A 359 -23.66 1.90 3.94
C VAL A 359 -22.26 1.42 4.32
N ALA A 360 -22.07 0.87 5.52
CA ALA A 360 -20.76 0.38 5.93
C ALA A 360 -20.22 -0.72 5.00
N GLU A 361 -21.09 -1.65 4.58
CA GLU A 361 -20.77 -2.69 3.61
C GLU A 361 -20.45 -2.11 2.22
N LEU A 362 -21.24 -1.15 1.76
CA LEU A 362 -20.98 -0.43 0.51
C LEU A 362 -19.62 0.28 0.56
N MET A 363 -19.30 0.96 1.67
CA MET A 363 -18.01 1.64 1.85
C MET A 363 -16.86 0.65 1.86
N ASN A 364 -17.02 -0.51 2.52
CA ASN A 364 -16.00 -1.56 2.51
C ASN A 364 -15.74 -2.03 1.08
N THR A 365 -16.80 -2.36 0.33
CA THR A 365 -16.69 -2.83 -1.06
C THR A 365 -16.01 -1.81 -1.97
N MET A 366 -16.35 -0.53 -1.82
CA MET A 366 -15.80 0.53 -2.67
C MET A 366 -14.37 0.92 -2.30
N LEU A 367 -14.08 1.09 -1.01
CA LEU A 367 -12.84 1.69 -0.55
C LEU A 367 -11.77 0.68 -0.16
N GLU A 368 -12.09 -0.61 -0.02
CA GLU A 368 -11.10 -1.65 0.27
C GLU A 368 -9.91 -1.65 -0.71
N PRO A 369 -10.09 -1.53 -2.04
CA PRO A 369 -8.96 -1.41 -2.96
C PRO A 369 -8.09 -0.17 -2.72
N VAL A 370 -8.70 0.95 -2.32
CA VAL A 370 -8.00 2.21 -2.02
C VAL A 370 -7.24 2.09 -0.70
N VAL A 371 -7.83 1.44 0.31
CA VAL A 371 -7.17 1.17 1.59
C VAL A 371 -5.99 0.21 1.40
N ALA A 372 -6.16 -0.81 0.56
CA ALA A 372 -5.11 -1.77 0.25
C ALA A 372 -3.90 -1.11 -0.44
N SER A 373 -4.13 -0.12 -1.31
CA SER A 373 -3.03 0.63 -1.96
C SER A 373 -2.27 1.54 -0.98
N LEU A 374 -2.93 2.07 0.05
CA LEU A 374 -2.25 2.83 1.12
C LEU A 374 -1.27 1.99 1.94
N GLY A 375 -1.49 0.67 1.98
CA GLY A 375 -0.61 -0.30 2.62
C GLY A 375 -1.37 -1.24 3.55
N LYS A 376 -0.75 -2.40 3.84
CA LYS A 376 -1.38 -3.50 4.61
C LYS A 376 -1.82 -3.14 6.02
N ASP A 377 -1.24 -2.09 6.60
CA ASP A 377 -1.54 -1.65 7.96
C ASP A 377 -2.71 -0.66 8.02
N TYR A 378 -3.17 -0.14 6.87
CA TYR A 378 -4.30 0.78 6.82
C TYR A 378 -5.62 0.03 6.97
N ARG A 379 -6.57 0.67 7.67
CA ARG A 379 -7.92 0.13 7.88
C ARG A 379 -8.98 1.15 7.52
N LEU A 380 -10.11 0.67 7.00
CA LEU A 380 -11.30 1.50 6.80
C LEU A 380 -12.06 1.64 8.12
N LYS A 381 -12.49 2.86 8.44
CA LYS A 381 -13.39 3.15 9.55
C LYS A 381 -14.54 4.01 9.05
N VAL A 382 -15.76 3.49 9.17
CA VAL A 382 -16.98 4.25 8.89
C VAL A 382 -17.52 4.80 10.21
N GLN A 383 -17.79 6.10 10.27
CA GLN A 383 -18.28 6.79 11.45
C GLN A 383 -19.44 7.72 11.09
N PHE A 384 -20.36 7.91 12.02
CA PHE A 384 -21.56 8.72 11.83
C PHE A 384 -21.53 9.95 12.75
N THR A 385 -21.85 11.13 12.23
CA THR A 385 -21.93 12.38 13.02
C THR A 385 -23.29 12.48 13.67
N GLY A 386 -23.29 12.29 14.99
CA GLY A 386 -24.48 12.50 15.82
C GLY A 386 -24.37 11.69 17.10
N ARG A 387 -24.54 12.33 18.25
CA ARG A 387 -25.19 11.67 19.38
C ARG A 387 -26.69 11.74 19.08
N ASN A 388 -27.38 10.61 19.23
CA ASN A 388 -28.81 10.29 19.15
C ASN A 388 -29.94 11.36 19.30
N GLU A 389 -29.73 12.67 19.25
CA GLU A 389 -30.77 13.68 19.46
C GLU A 389 -30.64 14.82 18.44
N ASP A 390 -31.80 15.37 18.07
CA ASP A 390 -32.03 16.53 17.20
C ASP A 390 -32.25 16.25 15.71
N ILE A 391 -33.37 15.58 15.41
CA ILE A 391 -34.04 15.70 14.12
C ILE A 391 -34.88 16.99 14.13
N GLU A 392 -34.30 18.09 13.66
CA GLU A 392 -35.07 19.30 13.32
C GLU A 392 -35.81 19.08 11.99
N PHE A 393 -37.13 19.30 12.00
CA PHE A 393 -38.03 19.02 10.88
C PHE A 393 -38.39 20.30 10.12
N ASN A 394 -38.12 20.33 8.81
CA ASN A 394 -38.70 21.30 7.89
C ASN A 394 -40.01 20.74 7.30
N GLU A 395 -41.14 21.33 7.71
CA GLU A 395 -42.46 21.15 7.10
C GLU A 395 -42.52 21.85 5.74
N ALA A 396 -42.23 21.15 4.64
CA ALA A 396 -42.58 21.63 3.32
C ALA A 396 -42.67 20.49 2.29
N SER A 397 -43.77 19.73 2.29
CA SER A 397 -44.35 19.10 1.07
C SER A 397 -45.55 18.19 1.40
N THR A 398 -46.62 18.73 1.98
CA THR A 398 -47.92 18.06 1.97
C THR A 398 -48.96 19.00 1.36
N SER A 399 -48.99 19.05 0.03
CA SER A 399 -50.16 19.49 -0.73
C SER A 399 -50.33 18.62 -1.98
N GLY A 400 -50.70 17.36 -1.78
CA GLY A 400 -51.33 16.54 -2.80
C GLY A 400 -52.83 16.72 -2.70
N SER A 401 -53.43 17.54 -3.56
CA SER A 401 -54.88 17.67 -3.68
C SER A 401 -55.49 16.37 -4.18
N VAL A 402 -56.43 15.81 -3.41
CA VAL A 402 -57.24 14.66 -3.83
C VAL A 402 -58.23 15.14 -4.89
N VAL A 403 -58.00 14.77 -6.15
CA VAL A 403 -58.94 14.97 -7.25
C VAL A 403 -60.11 14.01 -7.08
N SER A 404 -61.27 14.55 -6.70
CA SER A 404 -62.55 13.87 -6.77
C SER A 404 -62.99 13.75 -8.24
N ARG A 405 -62.99 12.54 -8.80
CA ARG A 405 -63.70 12.22 -10.04
C ARG A 405 -64.73 11.14 -9.72
N ALA A 406 -65.94 11.57 -9.38
CA ALA A 406 -67.12 10.73 -9.41
C ALA A 406 -67.59 10.63 -10.87
N SER A 407 -67.56 9.45 -11.45
CA SER A 407 -68.25 9.13 -12.70
C SER A 407 -69.62 8.55 -12.37
N SER A 408 -70.67 9.35 -12.56
CA SER A 408 -72.06 8.91 -12.66
C SER A 408 -72.58 9.24 -14.06
N THR A 409 -72.76 8.22 -14.89
CA THR A 409 -73.71 8.06 -16.00
C THR A 409 -73.41 6.68 -16.60
N GLY A 410 -74.32 5.75 -16.86
CA GLY A 410 -75.78 5.69 -16.75
C GLY A 410 -76.22 4.49 -17.59
N PHE A 411 -76.92 3.54 -16.99
CA PHE A 411 -78.13 2.85 -17.45
C PHE A 411 -78.52 1.79 -16.42
#